data_AF-A0A9X1JPB1-F1
#
_entry.id   AF-A0A9X1JPB1-F1
#
_cell.length_a   1.000
_cell.length_b   1.000
_cell.length_c   1.000
_cell.angle_alpha   90.00
_cell.angle_beta   90.00
_cell.angle_gamma   90.00
#
_symmetry.space_group_name_H-M   'P 1'
#
loop_
_entity.id
_entity.type
_entity.pdbx_description
1 polymer ?
#
loop_
_entity_poly.entity_id
_entity_poly.type
_entity_poly.pdbx_seq_one_letter_code
_entity_poly.pdbx_strand_id
1 'polypeptide(L)'
;MTQANRLAIGSPAEGLMVYQTNSPEGFWFYDGVSWNQLTFWDTGEFQSIGGIVQNTTDISNDDFVFGSTTLSGSDSRFFFDKSKSAFRAGISFGNEWDDANVGDYSVVLGAGTASGNSSFSTVFGLASGNAAVAFQGSISSGNESFTAGSGTSSEGDSSIAMGTSNTIGTDGDSAVALGSGNGITA
;
A
#
# COMPACT_ATOMS: atom_id res chain seq x y z
N MET A 1 10.72 -16.11 -43.84
CA MET A 1 11.17 -15.19 -44.92
C MET A 1 12.18 -14.21 -44.36
N THR A 2 13.02 -13.55 -45.17
CA THR A 2 13.96 -12.55 -44.63
C THR A 2 13.27 -11.22 -44.31
N GLN A 3 13.91 -10.32 -43.57
CA GLN A 3 13.43 -8.95 -43.33
C GLN A 3 13.11 -8.22 -44.63
N ALA A 4 13.99 -8.32 -45.64
CA ALA A 4 13.77 -7.73 -46.95
C ALA A 4 12.51 -8.31 -47.63
N ASN A 5 12.31 -9.63 -47.54
CA ASN A 5 11.11 -10.26 -48.11
C ASN A 5 9.83 -9.81 -47.40
N ARG A 6 9.85 -9.61 -46.08
CA ARG A 6 8.70 -9.07 -45.33
C ARG A 6 8.39 -7.63 -45.74
N LEU A 7 9.41 -6.77 -45.80
CA LEU A 7 9.26 -5.37 -46.18
C LEU A 7 8.84 -5.20 -47.65
N ALA A 8 9.08 -6.21 -48.49
CA ALA A 8 8.66 -6.24 -49.89
C ALA A 8 7.17 -6.64 -50.09
N ILE A 9 6.45 -7.05 -49.04
CA ILE A 9 5.02 -7.31 -49.13
C ILE A 9 4.31 -5.97 -49.35
N GLY A 10 3.83 -5.73 -50.57
CA GLY A 10 3.06 -4.53 -50.91
C GLY A 10 1.64 -4.60 -50.36
N SER A 11 1.18 -3.52 -49.73
CA SER A 11 -0.16 -3.40 -49.13
C SER A 11 -0.56 -4.61 -48.25
N PRO A 12 0.23 -4.96 -47.21
CA PRO A 12 -0.10 -6.05 -46.32
C PRO A 12 -1.45 -5.78 -45.63
N ALA A 13 -2.26 -6.84 -45.46
CA ALA A 13 -3.50 -6.75 -44.70
C ALA A 13 -3.20 -6.56 -43.21
N GLU A 14 -4.03 -5.77 -42.51
CA GLU A 14 -4.00 -5.70 -41.05
C GLU A 14 -4.20 -7.10 -40.45
N GLY A 15 -3.34 -7.48 -39.51
CA GLY A 15 -3.30 -8.81 -38.91
C GLY A 15 -2.50 -9.85 -39.69
N LEU A 16 -1.92 -9.52 -40.86
CA LEU A 16 -1.04 -10.46 -41.56
C LEU A 16 0.16 -10.83 -40.68
N MET A 17 0.31 -12.12 -40.38
CA MET A 17 1.45 -12.66 -39.64
C MET A 17 2.44 -13.37 -40.55
N VAL A 18 3.73 -13.13 -40.33
CA VAL A 18 4.82 -13.82 -41.01
C VAL A 18 5.90 -14.24 -40.02
N TYR A 19 6.63 -15.31 -40.34
CA TYR A 19 7.86 -15.65 -39.63
C TYR A 19 9.07 -15.07 -40.37
N GLN A 20 9.79 -14.14 -39.73
CA GLN A 20 11.04 -13.55 -40.20
C GLN A 20 12.22 -14.38 -39.68
N THR A 21 13.17 -14.75 -40.55
CA THR A 21 14.30 -15.66 -40.20
C THR A 21 15.62 -14.93 -39.93
N ASN A 22 15.65 -13.60 -39.94
CA ASN A 22 16.84 -12.82 -39.69
C ASN A 22 16.52 -11.41 -39.18
N SER A 23 17.42 -10.83 -38.40
CA SER A 23 17.48 -9.39 -38.09
C SER A 23 16.19 -8.68 -37.64
N PRO A 24 15.62 -8.98 -36.47
CA PRO A 24 15.73 -10.20 -35.65
C PRO A 24 14.82 -11.33 -36.17
N GLU A 25 15.16 -12.58 -35.85
CA GLU A 25 14.28 -13.72 -36.11
C GLU A 25 13.03 -13.69 -35.21
N GLY A 26 11.87 -14.12 -35.73
CA GLY A 26 10.65 -14.29 -34.95
C GLY A 26 9.37 -14.07 -35.74
N PHE A 27 8.23 -14.09 -35.04
CA PHE A 27 6.93 -13.74 -35.60
C PHE A 27 6.77 -12.22 -35.68
N TRP A 28 6.24 -11.74 -36.81
CA TRP A 28 5.90 -10.34 -37.06
C TRP A 28 4.47 -10.25 -37.55
N PHE A 29 3.75 -9.20 -37.14
CA PHE A 29 2.42 -8.90 -37.65
C PHE A 29 2.36 -7.46 -38.19
N TYR A 30 1.51 -7.23 -39.18
CA TYR A 30 1.23 -5.89 -39.70
C TYR A 30 0.01 -5.31 -38.97
N ASP A 31 0.15 -4.15 -38.32
CA ASP A 31 -0.93 -3.51 -37.53
C ASP A 31 -1.81 -2.54 -38.36
N GLY A 32 -1.66 -2.55 -39.69
CA GLY A 32 -2.31 -1.60 -40.59
C GLY A 32 -1.41 -0.42 -40.98
N VAL A 33 -0.38 -0.12 -40.19
CA VAL A 33 0.55 1.01 -40.41
C VAL A 33 2.00 0.53 -40.52
N SER A 34 2.40 -0.41 -39.67
CA SER A 34 3.77 -0.85 -39.49
C SER A 34 3.83 -2.34 -39.17
N TRP A 35 5.03 -2.90 -39.34
CA TRP A 35 5.30 -4.26 -38.91
C TRP A 35 5.84 -4.25 -37.48
N ASN A 36 5.17 -4.97 -36.59
CA ASN A 36 5.58 -5.15 -35.20
C ASN A 36 6.03 -6.58 -34.97
N GLN A 37 7.12 -6.75 -34.21
CA GLN A 37 7.55 -8.07 -33.78
C GLN A 37 6.69 -8.53 -32.62
N LEU A 38 6.17 -9.76 -32.69
CA LEU A 38 5.55 -10.39 -31.54
C LEU A 38 6.68 -10.85 -30.60
N THR A 39 6.83 -10.17 -29.46
CA THR A 39 7.75 -10.56 -28.41
C THR A 39 6.94 -11.24 -27.29
N PHE A 40 7.38 -12.42 -26.86
CA PHE A 40 6.68 -13.24 -25.86
C PHE A 40 7.22 -13.04 -24.44
N TRP A 41 8.09 -12.05 -24.24
CA TRP A 41 8.69 -11.78 -22.95
C TRP A 41 7.85 -10.70 -22.26
N ASP A 42 7.15 -11.14 -21.22
CA ASP A 42 6.32 -10.37 -20.31
C ASP A 42 6.92 -8.99 -20.02
N THR A 43 6.31 -7.93 -20.56
CA THR A 43 6.43 -6.57 -20.05
C THR A 43 5.29 -6.25 -19.08
N GLY A 44 4.68 -7.27 -18.49
CA GLY A 44 3.67 -7.10 -17.46
C GLY A 44 4.33 -6.75 -16.14
N GLU A 45 3.60 -6.05 -15.26
CA GLU A 45 4.14 -5.68 -13.95
C GLU A 45 4.53 -6.92 -13.13
N PHE A 46 3.84 -8.05 -13.29
CA PHE A 46 4.07 -9.25 -12.47
C PHE A 46 4.68 -10.41 -13.25
N GLN A 47 5.67 -11.07 -12.63
CA GLN A 47 6.22 -12.36 -13.08
C GLN A 47 6.27 -13.36 -11.92
N SER A 48 6.34 -14.66 -12.24
CA SER A 48 6.52 -15.73 -11.25
C SER A 48 7.83 -16.48 -11.47
N ILE A 49 8.80 -16.31 -10.56
CA ILE A 49 10.10 -16.97 -10.61
C ILE A 49 10.29 -17.76 -9.33
N GLY A 50 10.61 -19.05 -9.44
CA GLY A 50 10.86 -19.91 -8.27
C GLY A 50 9.67 -20.02 -7.30
N GLY A 51 8.44 -19.78 -7.77
CA GLY A 51 7.23 -19.78 -6.94
C GLY A 51 6.92 -18.45 -6.24
N ILE A 52 7.64 -17.37 -6.56
CA ILE A 52 7.42 -16.02 -6.01
C ILE A 52 6.84 -15.13 -7.10
N VAL A 53 5.67 -14.52 -6.83
CA VAL A 53 5.11 -13.45 -7.67
C VAL A 53 5.79 -12.13 -7.28
N GLN A 54 6.42 -11.46 -8.23
CA GLN A 54 7.18 -10.23 -8.00
C GLN A 54 6.91 -9.20 -9.09
N ASN A 55 7.04 -7.93 -8.72
CA ASN A 55 6.96 -6.81 -9.64
C ASN A 55 8.25 -6.72 -10.51
N THR A 56 8.22 -6.06 -11.67
CA THR A 56 9.33 -6.15 -12.65
C THR A 56 9.85 -4.82 -13.16
N THR A 57 9.04 -3.76 -13.13
CA THR A 57 9.40 -2.51 -13.83
C THR A 57 10.26 -1.59 -12.97
N ASP A 58 9.89 -1.32 -11.72
CA ASP A 58 10.74 -0.61 -10.75
C ASP A 58 10.59 -1.16 -9.32
N ILE A 59 11.28 -2.27 -9.05
CA ILE A 59 11.34 -2.92 -7.72
C ILE A 59 11.90 -2.02 -6.59
N SER A 60 12.55 -0.90 -6.93
CA SER A 60 13.17 -0.02 -5.94
C SER A 60 12.21 1.06 -5.45
N ASN A 61 11.32 1.54 -6.33
CA ASN A 61 10.48 2.70 -6.04
C ASN A 61 8.98 2.43 -6.17
N ASP A 62 8.55 1.40 -6.89
CA ASP A 62 7.12 1.18 -7.13
C ASP A 62 6.38 0.86 -5.83
N ASP A 63 5.31 1.62 -5.63
CA ASP A 63 4.25 1.27 -4.69
C ASP A 63 3.36 0.18 -5.29
N PHE A 64 2.74 -0.61 -4.43
CA PHE A 64 1.78 -1.64 -4.85
C PHE A 64 0.39 -1.27 -4.37
N VAL A 65 -0.60 -1.23 -5.26
CA VAL A 65 -2.01 -1.02 -4.88
C VAL A 65 -2.94 -1.96 -5.63
N PHE A 66 -3.94 -2.47 -4.90
CA PHE A 66 -5.06 -3.23 -5.45
C PHE A 66 -6.38 -2.62 -5.00
N GLY A 67 -7.34 -2.54 -5.91
CA GLY A 67 -8.66 -1.93 -5.68
C GLY A 67 -8.73 -0.42 -5.94
N SER A 68 -7.59 0.23 -6.21
CA SER A 68 -7.52 1.64 -6.61
C SER A 68 -6.34 1.89 -7.55
N THR A 69 -6.26 3.09 -8.11
CA THR A 69 -5.11 3.56 -8.92
C THR A 69 -4.29 4.64 -8.21
N THR A 70 -4.56 4.88 -6.93
CA THR A 70 -3.88 5.87 -6.07
C THR A 70 -3.75 5.31 -4.65
N LEU A 71 -2.81 5.84 -3.87
CA LEU A 71 -2.65 5.53 -2.45
C LEU A 71 -3.49 6.44 -1.54
N SER A 72 -3.99 7.55 -2.07
CA SER A 72 -4.66 8.63 -1.33
C SER A 72 -6.18 8.67 -1.58
N GLY A 73 -6.89 9.49 -0.79
CA GLY A 73 -8.32 9.72 -0.93
C GLY A 73 -9.18 8.57 -0.40
N SER A 74 -10.50 8.72 -0.57
CA SER A 74 -11.48 7.75 -0.10
C SER A 74 -11.63 6.59 -1.07
N ASP A 75 -11.32 5.39 -0.62
CA ASP A 75 -11.51 4.16 -1.39
C ASP A 75 -11.36 2.91 -0.51
N SER A 76 -11.84 1.77 -0.99
CA SER A 76 -11.48 0.46 -0.45
C SER A 76 -10.28 -0.08 -1.23
N ARG A 77 -9.13 -0.18 -0.57
CA ARG A 77 -7.90 -0.64 -1.21
C ARG A 77 -7.00 -1.41 -0.26
N PHE A 78 -6.11 -2.18 -0.87
CA PHE A 78 -4.93 -2.74 -0.23
C PHE A 78 -3.71 -2.11 -0.90
N PHE A 79 -2.76 -1.58 -0.13
CA PHE A 79 -1.52 -1.08 -0.69
C PHE A 79 -0.30 -1.23 0.22
N PHE A 80 0.87 -1.21 -0.42
CA PHE A 80 2.17 -1.03 0.19
C PHE A 80 2.86 0.19 -0.41
N ASP A 81 3.13 1.20 0.42
CA ASP A 81 3.92 2.37 0.06
C ASP A 81 5.39 2.03 0.32
N LYS A 82 6.15 1.90 -0.77
CA LYS A 82 7.54 1.45 -0.75
C LYS A 82 8.45 2.47 -0.10
N SER A 83 8.21 3.75 -0.37
CA SER A 83 9.02 4.86 0.15
C SER A 83 8.95 4.95 1.67
N LYS A 84 7.80 4.58 2.25
CA LYS A 84 7.55 4.58 3.70
C LYS A 84 7.60 3.21 4.34
N SER A 85 7.70 2.13 3.56
CA SER A 85 7.49 0.75 4.07
C SER A 85 6.16 0.58 4.81
N ALA A 86 5.12 1.29 4.37
CA ALA A 86 3.83 1.34 5.05
C ALA A 86 2.81 0.40 4.39
N PHE A 87 2.01 -0.28 5.19
CA PHE A 87 1.00 -1.23 4.74
C PHE A 87 -0.40 -0.76 5.11
N ARG A 88 -1.34 -0.83 4.17
CA ARG A 88 -2.76 -0.48 4.39
C ARG A 88 -3.65 -1.53 3.75
N ALA A 89 -4.64 -2.03 4.48
CA ALA A 89 -5.66 -2.92 3.91
C ALA A 89 -7.03 -2.64 4.53
N GLY A 90 -8.01 -2.27 3.71
CA GLY A 90 -9.36 -1.91 4.20
C GLY A 90 -9.96 -0.72 3.46
N ILE A 91 -10.47 0.25 4.20
CA ILE A 91 -11.19 1.41 3.65
C ILE A 91 -10.70 2.73 4.25
N SER A 92 -10.48 3.72 3.37
CA SER A 92 -10.31 5.13 3.69
C SER A 92 -11.60 5.88 3.38
N PHE A 93 -12.07 6.74 4.30
CA PHE A 93 -13.33 7.50 4.12
C PHE A 93 -13.09 8.92 3.60
N GLY A 94 -11.85 9.41 3.69
CA GLY A 94 -11.41 10.72 3.25
C GLY A 94 -9.91 10.71 3.05
N ASN A 95 -9.18 11.37 3.94
CA ASN A 95 -7.74 11.60 3.85
C ASN A 95 -6.92 10.74 4.81
N GLU A 96 -7.51 9.72 5.45
CA GLU A 96 -6.82 8.92 6.47
C GLU A 96 -5.54 8.25 5.95
N TRP A 97 -5.51 7.94 4.66
CA TRP A 97 -4.37 7.33 3.96
C TRP A 97 -3.69 8.28 2.96
N ASP A 98 -3.95 9.58 3.04
CA ASP A 98 -3.14 10.57 2.33
C ASP A 98 -1.72 10.59 2.92
N ASP A 99 -0.74 10.97 2.12
CA ASP A 99 0.68 10.86 2.45
C ASP A 99 1.05 11.40 3.84
N ALA A 100 0.48 12.56 4.23
CA ALA A 100 0.72 13.18 5.54
C ALA A 100 0.23 12.34 6.74
N ASN A 101 -0.68 11.39 6.50
CA ASN A 101 -1.25 10.49 7.50
C ASN A 101 -0.70 9.06 7.40
N VAL A 102 0.31 8.85 6.54
CA VAL A 102 1.06 7.60 6.43
C VAL A 102 2.41 7.79 7.10
N GLY A 103 2.59 7.20 8.29
CA GLY A 103 3.89 7.17 8.96
C GLY A 103 4.83 6.12 8.35
N ASP A 104 6.14 6.32 8.47
CA ASP A 104 7.11 5.30 8.05
C ASP A 104 6.90 4.01 8.85
N TYR A 105 7.08 2.84 8.22
CA TYR A 105 6.90 1.50 8.80
C TYR A 105 5.51 1.24 9.39
N SER A 106 4.53 2.09 9.11
CA SER A 106 3.22 2.03 9.75
C SER A 106 2.29 0.99 9.11
N VAL A 107 1.33 0.51 9.88
CA VAL A 107 0.34 -0.47 9.43
C VAL A 107 -1.07 -0.03 9.79
N VAL A 108 -2.00 -0.10 8.84
CA VAL A 108 -3.44 -0.01 9.13
C VAL A 108 -4.19 -1.20 8.55
N LEU A 109 -5.04 -1.80 9.38
CA LEU A 109 -5.99 -2.86 8.96
C LEU A 109 -7.43 -2.44 9.25
N GLY A 110 -8.31 -2.50 8.25
CA GLY A 110 -9.68 -1.99 8.32
C GLY A 110 -9.74 -0.50 8.00
N ALA A 111 -10.56 0.24 8.75
CA ALA A 111 -10.54 1.70 8.75
C ALA A 111 -9.59 2.22 9.84
N GLY A 112 -8.95 3.36 9.65
CA GLY A 112 -8.12 3.99 10.69
C GLY A 112 -6.93 4.75 10.13
N THR A 113 -6.17 5.37 11.05
CA THR A 113 -5.01 6.21 10.74
C THR A 113 -3.82 5.78 11.58
N ALA A 114 -2.65 5.66 10.94
CA ALA A 114 -1.37 5.36 11.58
C ALA A 114 -0.32 6.31 11.01
N SER A 115 -0.22 7.51 11.59
CA SER A 115 0.62 8.61 11.10
C SER A 115 1.96 8.72 11.82
N GLY A 116 2.09 8.11 13.01
CA GLY A 116 3.37 8.02 13.71
C GLY A 116 4.33 7.03 13.03
N ASN A 117 5.64 7.23 13.19
CA ASN A 117 6.64 6.26 12.74
C ASN A 117 6.41 4.92 13.45
N SER A 118 6.47 3.79 12.73
CA SER A 118 6.25 2.43 13.24
C SER A 118 4.90 2.23 13.94
N SER A 119 3.91 3.09 13.68
CA SER A 119 2.61 3.03 14.33
C SER A 119 1.70 1.94 13.73
N PHE A 120 0.80 1.41 14.55
CA PHE A 120 -0.18 0.40 14.15
C PHE A 120 -1.59 0.85 14.50
N SER A 121 -2.52 0.76 13.56
CA SER A 121 -3.94 1.03 13.83
C SER A 121 -4.86 -0.01 13.22
N THR A 122 -5.99 -0.27 13.88
CA THR A 122 -7.06 -1.06 13.29
C THR A 122 -8.45 -0.61 13.76
N VAL A 123 -9.46 -0.89 12.93
CA VAL A 123 -10.88 -0.69 13.22
C VAL A 123 -11.17 0.69 13.81
N PHE A 124 -11.07 1.73 13.00
CA PHE A 124 -11.23 3.15 13.34
C PHE A 124 -10.23 3.70 14.36
N GLY A 125 -9.13 3.00 14.66
CA GLY A 125 -8.09 3.53 15.55
C GLY A 125 -7.35 4.74 14.97
N LEU A 126 -6.84 5.59 15.85
CA LEU A 126 -5.95 6.70 15.53
C LEU A 126 -4.63 6.53 16.29
N ALA A 127 -3.58 6.11 15.60
CA ALA A 127 -2.23 5.99 16.15
C ALA A 127 -1.33 7.10 15.57
N SER A 128 -1.19 8.20 16.31
CA SER A 128 -0.41 9.37 15.86
C SER A 128 0.94 9.52 16.59
N GLY A 129 1.13 8.85 17.72
CA GLY A 129 2.43 8.77 18.39
C GLY A 129 3.38 7.82 17.66
N ASN A 130 4.70 8.04 17.80
CA ASN A 130 5.68 7.09 17.26
C ASN A 130 5.59 5.76 18.00
N ALA A 131 5.67 4.63 17.29
CA ALA A 131 5.45 3.28 17.80
C ALA A 131 4.12 3.08 18.54
N ALA A 132 3.15 4.00 18.37
CA ALA A 132 1.86 3.92 19.04
C ALA A 132 0.97 2.87 18.39
N VAL A 133 0.08 2.28 19.20
CA VAL A 133 -0.80 1.19 18.79
C VAL A 133 -2.24 1.50 19.17
N ALA A 134 -3.14 1.58 18.18
CA ALA A 134 -4.56 1.87 18.39
C ALA A 134 -5.48 0.74 17.88
N PHE A 135 -6.38 0.25 18.74
CA PHE A 135 -7.38 -0.76 18.40
C PHE A 135 -8.81 -0.29 18.67
N GLN A 136 -9.71 -0.51 17.71
CA GLN A 136 -11.17 -0.40 17.89
C GLN A 136 -11.63 1.01 18.30
N GLY A 137 -11.35 2.00 17.47
CA GLY A 137 -11.81 3.38 17.67
C GLY A 137 -11.05 4.14 18.76
N SER A 138 -9.94 3.58 19.25
CA SER A 138 -9.13 4.18 20.29
C SER A 138 -8.16 5.22 19.73
N ILE A 139 -7.64 6.08 20.62
CA ILE A 139 -6.68 7.13 20.26
C ILE A 139 -5.37 6.90 21.01
N SER A 140 -4.27 6.75 20.29
CA SER A 140 -2.92 6.51 20.82
C SER A 140 -2.00 7.60 20.27
N SER A 141 -1.84 8.69 21.01
CA SER A 141 -1.08 9.87 20.57
C SER A 141 0.22 10.08 21.33
N GLY A 142 0.38 9.46 22.51
CA GLY A 142 1.69 9.36 23.17
C GLY A 142 2.63 8.44 22.39
N ASN A 143 3.93 8.72 22.42
CA ASN A 143 4.93 7.81 21.84
C ASN A 143 4.94 6.48 22.59
N GLU A 144 5.14 5.38 21.90
CA GLU A 144 5.17 4.00 22.44
C GLU A 144 3.91 3.62 23.23
N SER A 145 2.82 4.38 23.08
CA SER A 145 1.57 4.13 23.78
C SER A 145 0.81 2.95 23.17
N PHE A 146 0.08 2.21 24.01
CA PHE A 146 -0.82 1.15 23.59
C PHE A 146 -2.23 1.46 24.07
N THR A 147 -3.13 1.71 23.12
CA THR A 147 -4.53 2.02 23.41
C THR A 147 -5.45 1.00 22.73
N ALA A 148 -6.32 0.36 23.50
CA ALA A 148 -7.28 -0.60 22.95
C ALA A 148 -8.68 -0.48 23.56
N GLY A 149 -9.68 -0.39 22.69
CA GLY A 149 -11.09 -0.47 23.04
C GLY A 149 -11.85 0.87 22.99
N SER A 150 -13.18 0.77 22.92
CA SER A 150 -14.07 1.88 22.59
C SER A 150 -13.90 3.10 23.51
N GLY A 151 -13.73 4.27 22.91
CA GLY A 151 -13.64 5.55 23.62
C GLY A 151 -12.42 5.67 24.54
N THR A 152 -11.38 4.86 24.34
CA THR A 152 -10.16 4.88 25.15
C THR A 152 -9.10 5.77 24.48
N SER A 153 -8.42 6.61 25.25
CA SER A 153 -7.34 7.50 24.77
C SER A 153 -6.08 7.44 25.65
N SER A 154 -4.92 7.60 25.01
CA SER A 154 -3.62 7.69 25.69
C SER A 154 -2.73 8.73 25.02
N GLU A 155 -2.46 9.81 25.76
CA GLU A 155 -1.61 10.94 25.35
C GLU A 155 -0.24 10.92 26.03
N GLY A 156 -0.11 10.27 27.19
CA GLY A 156 1.17 10.09 27.86
C GLY A 156 2.08 9.10 27.12
N ASP A 157 3.38 9.36 27.13
CA ASP A 157 4.37 8.51 26.48
C ASP A 157 4.52 7.17 27.24
N SER A 158 4.77 6.09 26.51
CA SER A 158 4.90 4.70 27.01
C SER A 158 3.70 4.24 27.86
N SER A 159 2.54 4.86 27.71
CA SER A 159 1.34 4.56 28.51
C SER A 159 0.48 3.44 27.90
N ILE A 160 -0.32 2.78 28.73
CA ILE A 160 -1.19 1.67 28.32
C ILE A 160 -2.62 1.93 28.80
N ALA A 161 -3.56 2.13 27.88
CA ALA A 161 -4.98 2.17 28.22
C ALA A 161 -5.77 1.08 27.50
N MET A 162 -6.46 0.23 28.25
CA MET A 162 -7.26 -0.86 27.70
C MET A 162 -8.63 -0.99 28.35
N GLY A 163 -9.66 -1.14 27.52
CA GLY A 163 -11.03 -1.43 27.94
C GLY A 163 -12.03 -0.45 27.32
N THR A 164 -12.73 0.32 28.13
CA THR A 164 -13.77 1.24 27.62
C THR A 164 -13.67 2.58 28.34
N SER A 165 -13.66 3.68 27.59
CA SER A 165 -13.70 5.03 28.16
C SER A 165 -12.58 5.31 29.19
N ASN A 166 -11.38 4.76 29.00
CA ASN A 166 -10.23 5.18 29.80
C ASN A 166 -9.52 6.36 29.14
N THR A 167 -8.93 7.25 29.94
CA THR A 167 -8.18 8.41 29.46
C THR A 167 -6.89 8.52 30.24
N ILE A 168 -5.76 8.51 29.54
CA ILE A 168 -4.45 8.89 30.06
C ILE A 168 -4.04 10.19 29.38
N GLY A 169 -3.94 11.28 30.13
CA GLY A 169 -3.53 12.59 29.61
C GLY A 169 -2.01 12.70 29.42
N THR A 170 -1.54 13.84 28.93
CA THR A 170 -0.11 14.12 28.66
C THR A 170 0.81 13.99 29.87
N ASP A 171 0.28 14.15 31.08
CA ASP A 171 1.06 13.99 32.32
C ASP A 171 1.12 12.53 32.80
N GLY A 172 0.45 11.63 32.09
CA GLY A 172 0.34 10.20 32.40
C GLY A 172 1.42 9.35 31.74
N ASP A 173 2.65 9.84 31.65
CA ASP A 173 3.78 9.06 31.11
C ASP A 173 3.96 7.76 31.91
N SER A 174 4.14 6.64 31.19
CA SER A 174 4.23 5.28 31.73
C SER A 174 3.01 4.83 32.55
N ALA A 175 1.90 5.56 32.49
CA ALA A 175 0.71 5.22 33.25
C ALA A 175 -0.03 4.03 32.64
N VAL A 176 -0.80 3.32 33.47
CA VAL A 176 -1.59 2.16 33.07
C VAL A 176 -3.03 2.33 33.54
N ALA A 177 -3.97 2.33 32.59
CA ALA A 177 -5.41 2.42 32.84
C ALA A 177 -6.12 1.20 32.25
N LEU A 178 -6.65 0.33 33.10
CA LEU A 178 -7.30 -0.93 32.68
C LEU A 178 -8.74 -0.98 33.19
N GLY A 179 -9.67 -1.41 32.33
CA GLY A 179 -11.08 -1.57 32.67
C GLY A 179 -11.94 -0.46 32.08
N SER A 180 -12.80 0.16 32.89
CA SER A 180 -13.78 1.12 32.40
C SER A 180 -13.77 2.43 33.18
N GLY A 181 -13.70 3.56 32.47
CA GLY A 181 -13.90 4.90 33.05
C GLY A 181 -12.77 5.41 33.93
N ASN A 182 -11.54 4.89 33.78
CA ASN A 182 -10.39 5.41 34.53
C ASN A 182 -9.86 6.69 33.87
N GLY A 183 -9.54 7.70 34.68
CA GLY A 183 -8.89 8.93 34.24
C GLY A 183 -7.55 9.11 34.97
N ILE A 184 -6.47 9.24 34.22
CA ILE A 184 -5.14 9.61 34.71
C ILE A 184 -4.81 10.95 34.07
N THR A 185 -5.19 12.02 34.77
CA THR A 185 -4.95 13.42 34.42
C THR A 185 -4.37 14.08 35.68
N ALA A 186 -3.51 15.09 35.51
CA ALA A 186 -2.98 15.86 36.64
C ALA A 186 -4.09 16.47 37.53
#